data_AF-A0AAX3XFK4-F1
#
_entry.id   AF-A0AAX3XFK4-F1
#
_cell.length_a   1.000
_cell.length_b   1.000
_cell.length_c   1.000
_cell.angle_alpha   90.00
_cell.angle_beta   90.00
_cell.angle_gamma   90.00
#
_symmetry.space_group_name_H-M   'P 1'
#
loop_
_entity.id
_entity.type
_entity.pdbx_description
1 polymer ?
#
loop_
_entity_poly.entity_id
_entity_poly.type
_entity_poly.pdbx_seq_one_letter_code
_entity_poly.pdbx_strand_id
1 'polypeptide(L)'
;MEFSVKNGSVEKQRTACLVVGVFEPRRLSASAEQLDNISKGYISALLRRGDIEGKVGQTLLLHHVPNIPADRILLVGCGKERELDERQYKQIIQKMVKVLNETGSMEAICYLTGLHIKGRNVYWNVRLAVEAAQESLYSFTQFKRVKTEIRRELRKIVFNVPMRRELPLAESAIQHAMAISNGIKETKDLANMPPNICTPRYLADKAIELAQSYDSLNSHVVDEQQMEKLGMKSYLAVSQGSRNEAFMSIIEFKNNPDPDAKPIVLVGKGLTFDSGGISLKPGAGMDEMKYDMCGAATVYGVMKAVAELNLPLNVIGVLAGCENLPGGNAYRPGDILTTMSGLTVEVLNTDAEGRLVLCDALTYVERFDPEVVIDIATLTGACVVALASVNSGLFSPLNNLANELQNAADQSNDKAWRLPMNDEYNDLLKSNFADLANVGGRWGGAITAACFLANFTKKYNWAHLDIAGTAWKQGADKGATGRPVSLLVQFLLNRANVKFDI
;
A
#
# COMPACT_ATOMS: atom_id res chain seq x y z
N MET A 1 17.56 -6.46 -0.58
CA MET A 1 17.88 -7.53 0.39
C MET A 1 17.25 -8.82 -0.10
N GLU A 2 17.98 -9.93 -0.02
CA GLU A 2 17.51 -11.26 -0.37
C GLU A 2 16.85 -11.94 0.82
N PHE A 3 15.83 -12.76 0.55
CA PHE A 3 15.18 -13.59 1.55
C PHE A 3 15.15 -15.04 1.08
N SER A 4 15.25 -15.97 2.02
CA SER A 4 15.07 -17.40 1.76
C SER A 4 14.52 -18.07 3.01
N VAL A 5 13.97 -19.28 2.86
CA VAL A 5 13.53 -20.08 3.99
C VAL A 5 14.34 -21.35 4.13
N LYS A 6 14.41 -21.88 5.35
CA LYS A 6 14.94 -23.21 5.61
C LYS A 6 14.27 -23.84 6.82
N ASN A 7 14.44 -25.15 6.95
CA ASN A 7 14.16 -25.89 8.17
C ASN A 7 15.50 -26.41 8.68
N GLY A 8 16.01 -25.85 9.77
CA GLY A 8 17.31 -26.23 10.30
C GLY A 8 17.40 -25.98 11.79
N SER A 9 18.02 -26.92 12.50
CA SER A 9 18.27 -26.76 13.92
C SER A 9 19.28 -25.64 14.19
N VAL A 10 19.12 -24.95 15.33
CA VAL A 10 19.86 -23.71 15.61
C VAL A 10 21.35 -23.99 15.83
N GLU A 11 21.71 -25.19 16.33
CA GLU A 11 23.09 -25.57 16.66
C GLU A 11 24.04 -25.66 15.46
N LYS A 12 23.53 -25.91 14.25
CA LYS A 12 24.34 -26.16 13.05
C LYS A 12 24.59 -24.91 12.21
N GLN A 13 24.06 -23.77 12.63
CA GLN A 13 24.01 -22.58 11.80
C GLN A 13 25.29 -21.76 11.89
N ARG A 14 26.07 -21.76 10.79
CA ARG A 14 27.19 -20.85 10.57
C ARG A 14 26.67 -19.61 9.86
N THR A 15 26.55 -18.49 10.57
CA THR A 15 26.08 -17.21 10.01
C THR A 15 26.64 -16.03 10.79
N ALA A 16 26.59 -14.83 10.22
CA ALA A 16 27.07 -13.62 10.88
C ALA A 16 26.20 -13.19 12.08
N CYS A 17 24.91 -13.53 12.08
CA CYS A 17 24.01 -13.31 13.22
C CYS A 17 22.84 -14.30 13.27
N LEU A 18 22.62 -14.94 14.42
CA LEU A 18 21.40 -15.69 14.73
C LEU A 18 20.40 -14.82 15.46
N VAL A 19 19.13 -14.87 15.08
CA VAL A 19 18.05 -14.14 15.77
C VAL A 19 17.08 -15.10 16.42
N VAL A 20 16.87 -14.96 17.73
CA VAL A 20 15.95 -15.77 18.54
C VAL A 20 15.14 -14.90 19.52
N GLY A 21 14.03 -15.43 20.03
CA GLY A 21 13.07 -14.69 20.84
C GLY A 21 13.28 -14.85 22.36
N VAL A 22 12.84 -13.85 23.11
CA VAL A 22 12.71 -13.89 24.58
C VAL A 22 11.33 -13.36 24.96
N PHE A 23 10.54 -14.13 25.68
CA PHE A 23 9.23 -13.75 26.20
C PHE A 23 9.32 -13.17 27.62
N GLU A 24 8.29 -12.42 28.00
CA GLU A 24 8.11 -11.96 29.37
C GLU A 24 7.61 -13.08 30.30
N PRO A 25 8.04 -13.09 31.57
CA PRO A 25 9.26 -12.45 32.08
C PRO A 25 10.48 -13.36 31.84
N ARG A 26 11.48 -12.86 31.10
CA ARG A 26 12.82 -13.49 30.95
C ARG A 26 12.79 -14.97 30.59
N ARG A 27 11.89 -15.35 29.68
CA ARG A 27 11.73 -16.74 29.24
C ARG A 27 12.23 -16.91 27.82
N LEU A 28 13.13 -17.86 27.61
CA LEU A 28 13.68 -18.14 26.28
C LEU A 28 12.60 -18.73 25.36
N SER A 29 12.63 -18.39 24.07
CA SER A 29 11.87 -19.14 23.06
C SER A 29 12.46 -20.55 22.90
N ALA A 30 11.71 -21.49 22.33
CA ALA A 30 12.21 -22.86 22.11
C ALA A 30 13.55 -22.90 21.32
N SER A 31 13.71 -22.03 20.32
CA SER A 31 14.98 -21.86 19.60
C SER A 31 16.10 -21.28 20.46
N ALA A 32 15.79 -20.37 21.38
CA ALA A 32 16.76 -19.78 22.30
C ALA A 32 17.16 -20.76 23.43
N GLU A 33 16.25 -21.63 23.87
CA GLU A 33 16.55 -22.71 24.83
C GLU A 33 17.55 -23.72 24.24
N GLN A 34 17.39 -24.09 22.97
CA GLN A 34 18.36 -24.94 22.27
C GLN A 34 19.76 -24.30 22.25
N LEU A 35 19.86 -22.99 22.00
CA LEU A 35 21.11 -22.25 22.07
C LEU A 35 21.69 -22.17 23.48
N ASP A 36 20.84 -22.01 24.50
CA ASP A 36 21.29 -21.94 25.89
C ASP A 36 21.90 -23.28 26.35
N ASN A 37 21.32 -24.40 25.93
CA ASN A 37 21.86 -25.74 26.22
C ASN A 37 23.28 -25.92 25.64
N ILE A 38 23.51 -25.49 24.40
CA ILE A 38 24.82 -25.59 23.73
C ILE A 38 25.85 -24.67 24.41
N SER A 39 25.42 -23.46 24.75
CA SER A 39 26.25 -22.47 25.43
C SER A 39 26.39 -22.71 26.94
N LYS A 40 25.88 -23.84 27.44
CA LYS A 40 25.97 -24.29 28.84
C LYS A 40 25.39 -23.27 29.84
N GLY A 41 24.22 -22.72 29.52
CA GLY A 41 23.48 -21.79 30.39
C GLY A 41 23.97 -20.35 30.33
N TYR A 42 24.79 -19.98 29.34
CA TYR A 42 25.31 -18.62 29.18
C TYR A 42 24.19 -17.61 28.97
N ILE A 43 23.21 -17.92 28.11
CA ILE A 43 22.13 -17.00 27.76
C ILE A 43 21.19 -16.85 28.96
N SER A 44 20.78 -17.93 29.60
CA SER A 44 19.91 -17.87 30.78
C SER A 44 20.57 -17.17 31.98
N ALA A 45 21.90 -17.23 32.10
CA ALA A 45 22.62 -16.46 33.13
C ALA A 45 22.47 -14.94 32.94
N LEU A 46 22.50 -14.44 31.70
CA LEU A 46 22.28 -13.02 31.38
C LEU A 46 20.83 -12.61 31.66
N LEU A 47 19.87 -13.46 31.30
CA LEU A 47 18.46 -13.22 31.61
C LEU A 47 18.22 -13.14 33.13
N ARG A 48 18.82 -14.04 33.94
CA ARG A 48 18.73 -13.99 35.41
C ARG A 48 19.27 -12.69 36.00
N ARG A 49 20.28 -12.08 35.37
CA ARG A 49 20.83 -10.76 35.76
C ARG A 49 19.94 -9.58 35.37
N GLY A 50 19.00 -9.79 34.46
CA GLY A 50 18.06 -8.77 34.01
C GLY A 50 18.50 -8.00 32.78
N ASP A 51 19.45 -8.53 32.01
CA ASP A 51 19.99 -7.88 30.81
C ASP A 51 18.93 -7.74 29.69
N ILE A 52 17.90 -8.60 29.72
CA ILE A 52 16.72 -8.50 28.85
C ILE A 52 15.49 -9.06 29.58
N GLU A 53 14.38 -8.32 29.58
CA GLU A 53 13.14 -8.72 30.24
C GLU A 53 12.21 -9.51 29.30
N GLY A 54 12.33 -9.28 27.99
CA GLY A 54 11.50 -9.92 26.96
C GLY A 54 10.38 -9.02 26.44
N LYS A 55 10.31 -7.75 26.85
CA LYS A 55 9.32 -6.78 26.35
C LYS A 55 9.41 -6.60 24.84
N VAL A 56 8.27 -6.36 24.18
CA VAL A 56 8.18 -6.17 22.72
C VAL A 56 9.22 -5.15 22.23
N GLY A 57 10.10 -5.57 21.33
CA GLY A 57 11.12 -4.70 20.73
C GLY A 57 12.35 -4.40 21.61
N GLN A 58 12.45 -4.99 22.81
CA GLN A 58 13.72 -5.01 23.54
C GLN A 58 14.72 -5.90 22.79
N THR A 59 16.00 -5.54 22.79
CA THR A 59 17.02 -6.34 22.09
C THR A 59 18.28 -6.46 22.93
N LEU A 60 18.93 -7.62 22.87
CA LEU A 60 20.24 -7.87 23.46
C LEU A 60 21.13 -8.58 22.43
N LEU A 61 22.20 -7.91 22.01
CA LEU A 61 23.17 -8.44 21.06
C LEU A 61 24.34 -9.08 21.81
N LEU A 62 24.57 -10.36 21.55
CA LEU A 62 25.65 -11.14 22.14
C LEU A 62 26.72 -11.45 21.09
N HIS A 63 27.97 -11.39 21.51
CA HIS A 63 29.14 -11.69 20.69
C HIS A 63 29.87 -12.91 21.25
N HIS A 64 30.42 -13.74 20.36
CA HIS A 64 31.29 -14.87 20.73
C HIS A 64 30.71 -15.77 21.83
N VAL A 65 29.44 -16.14 21.69
CA VAL A 65 28.76 -16.98 22.69
C VAL A 65 29.39 -18.38 22.71
N PRO A 66 29.73 -18.95 23.88
CA PRO A 66 30.44 -20.22 23.96
C PRO A 66 29.76 -21.35 23.19
N ASN A 67 30.57 -22.16 22.50
CA ASN A 67 30.16 -23.36 21.74
C ASN A 67 29.16 -23.12 20.60
N ILE A 68 28.85 -21.87 20.25
CA ILE A 68 27.93 -21.53 19.16
C ILE A 68 28.76 -21.09 17.94
N PRO A 69 28.52 -21.66 16.75
CA PRO A 69 29.32 -21.36 15.55
C PRO A 69 29.00 -20.02 14.88
N ALA A 70 27.92 -19.33 15.26
CA ALA A 70 27.57 -18.02 14.74
C ALA A 70 28.36 -16.91 15.43
N ASP A 71 28.74 -15.86 14.69
CA ASP A 71 29.54 -14.75 15.23
C ASP A 71 28.79 -13.94 16.30
N ARG A 72 27.47 -13.83 16.13
CA ARG A 72 26.56 -13.05 16.98
C ARG A 72 25.24 -13.77 17.22
N ILE A 73 24.61 -13.46 18.35
CA ILE A 73 23.23 -13.83 18.65
C ILE A 73 22.48 -12.57 19.04
N LEU A 74 21.43 -12.24 18.30
CA LEU A 74 20.48 -11.18 18.63
C LEU A 74 19.27 -11.81 19.34
N LEU A 75 19.12 -11.53 20.62
CA LEU A 75 17.90 -11.80 21.36
C LEU A 75 16.91 -10.66 21.11
N VAL A 76 15.67 -10.99 20.77
CA VAL A 76 14.59 -10.02 20.57
C VAL A 76 13.44 -10.31 21.51
N GLY A 77 13.02 -9.31 22.26
CA GLY A 77 11.89 -9.39 23.18
C GLY A 77 10.57 -9.48 22.41
N CYS A 78 9.80 -10.52 22.71
CA CYS A 78 8.58 -10.91 22.00
C CYS A 78 7.29 -10.61 22.79
N GLY A 79 7.40 -9.96 23.95
CA GLY A 79 6.27 -9.72 24.84
C GLY A 79 5.83 -11.00 25.55
N LYS A 80 4.55 -11.07 25.91
CA LYS A 80 3.97 -12.27 26.51
C LYS A 80 3.67 -13.32 25.44
N GLU A 81 4.06 -14.55 25.72
CA GLU A 81 3.78 -15.67 24.81
C GLU A 81 2.27 -15.87 24.63
N ARG A 82 1.84 -16.18 23.40
CA ARG A 82 0.43 -16.34 23.00
C ARG A 82 -0.46 -15.10 23.08
N GLU A 83 0.07 -13.96 23.55
CA GLU A 83 -0.60 -12.64 23.47
C GLU A 83 -0.06 -11.79 22.32
N LEU A 84 0.85 -12.34 21.49
CA LEU A 84 1.47 -11.63 20.38
C LEU A 84 0.46 -11.37 19.26
N ASP A 85 0.23 -10.09 18.97
CA ASP A 85 -0.56 -9.64 17.83
C ASP A 85 0.30 -9.23 16.62
N GLU A 86 -0.39 -8.91 15.54
CA GLU A 86 0.19 -8.55 14.25
C GLU A 86 1.03 -7.27 14.30
N ARG A 87 0.60 -6.30 15.11
CA ARG A 87 1.28 -5.01 15.28
C ARG A 87 2.58 -5.22 16.04
N GLN A 88 2.54 -5.98 17.13
CA GLN A 88 3.70 -6.31 17.93
C GLN A 88 4.71 -7.14 17.14
N TYR A 89 4.24 -8.13 16.36
CA TYR A 89 5.13 -8.91 15.50
C TYR A 89 5.81 -8.05 14.42
N LYS A 90 5.06 -7.14 13.78
CA LYS A 90 5.66 -6.15 12.86
C LYS A 90 6.75 -5.32 13.56
N GLN A 91 6.47 -4.81 14.76
CA GLN A 91 7.45 -4.03 15.54
C GLN A 91 8.71 -4.83 15.89
N ILE A 92 8.54 -6.11 16.26
CA ILE A 92 9.65 -7.04 16.54
C ILE A 92 10.55 -7.19 15.32
N ILE A 93 9.97 -7.44 14.14
CA ILE A 93 10.75 -7.61 12.90
C ILE A 93 11.42 -6.30 12.49
N GLN A 94 10.72 -5.16 12.55
CA GLN A 94 11.30 -3.85 12.22
C GLN A 94 12.49 -3.53 13.14
N LYS A 95 12.35 -3.80 14.45
CA LYS A 95 13.42 -3.59 15.41
C LYS A 95 14.60 -4.53 15.18
N MET A 96 14.34 -5.81 14.87
CA MET A 96 15.37 -6.77 14.48
C MET A 96 16.19 -6.25 13.29
N VAL A 97 15.53 -5.84 12.20
CA VAL A 97 16.22 -5.35 10.98
C VAL A 97 17.02 -4.09 11.27
N LYS A 98 16.46 -3.14 12.04
CA LYS A 98 17.17 -1.93 12.45
C LYS A 98 18.47 -2.26 13.20
N VAL A 99 18.39 -3.14 14.20
CA VAL A 99 19.58 -3.53 14.99
C VAL A 99 20.58 -4.27 14.12
N LEU A 100 20.15 -5.19 13.24
CA LEU A 100 21.05 -5.89 12.33
C LEU A 100 21.82 -4.92 11.41
N ASN A 101 21.17 -3.88 10.89
CA ASN A 101 21.82 -2.84 10.06
C ASN A 101 22.78 -1.93 10.83
N GLU A 102 22.63 -1.82 12.15
CA GLU A 102 23.58 -1.12 13.02
C GLU A 102 24.82 -2.00 13.33
N THR A 103 24.80 -3.28 12.94
CA THR A 103 25.94 -4.21 13.07
C THR A 103 26.73 -4.36 11.76
N GLY A 104 27.82 -5.12 11.80
CA GLY A 104 28.58 -5.53 10.61
C GLY A 104 28.09 -6.84 9.97
N SER A 105 26.87 -7.31 10.27
CA SER A 105 26.33 -8.59 9.80
C SER A 105 25.79 -8.46 8.38
N MET A 106 26.38 -9.20 7.44
CA MET A 106 25.93 -9.20 6.03
C MET A 106 24.81 -10.19 5.76
N GLU A 107 24.62 -11.15 6.65
CA GLU A 107 23.52 -12.10 6.62
C GLU A 107 23.04 -12.44 8.04
N ALA A 108 21.79 -12.86 8.16
CA ALA A 108 21.24 -13.36 9.41
C ALA A 108 20.30 -14.54 9.19
N ILE A 109 20.18 -15.41 10.19
CA ILE A 109 19.15 -16.45 10.23
C ILE A 109 18.18 -16.12 11.36
N CYS A 110 16.91 -15.99 11.02
CA CYS A 110 15.86 -15.57 11.93
C CYS A 110 14.90 -16.71 12.28
N TYR A 111 14.75 -16.99 13.57
CA TYR A 111 13.81 -18.00 14.09
C TYR A 111 12.48 -17.41 14.58
N LEU A 112 12.26 -16.10 14.39
CA LEU A 112 11.05 -15.41 14.87
C LEU A 112 9.81 -15.73 14.03
N THR A 113 9.97 -16.24 12.81
CA THR A 113 8.86 -16.68 11.95
C THR A 113 8.10 -17.91 12.50
N GLY A 114 8.72 -18.65 13.42
CA GLY A 114 8.09 -19.77 14.13
C GLY A 114 7.29 -19.35 15.39
N LEU A 115 7.19 -18.06 15.70
CA LEU A 115 6.40 -17.60 16.84
C LEU A 115 4.90 -17.81 16.61
N HIS A 116 4.18 -18.13 17.68
CA HIS A 116 2.72 -18.21 17.63
C HIS A 116 2.12 -16.80 17.63
N ILE A 117 1.40 -16.48 16.56
CA ILE A 117 0.65 -15.22 16.40
C ILE A 117 -0.82 -15.60 16.26
N LYS A 118 -1.69 -14.93 17.02
CA LYS A 118 -3.11 -15.28 17.09
C LYS A 118 -3.76 -15.23 15.70
N GLY A 119 -4.33 -16.35 15.26
CA GLY A 119 -5.06 -16.44 13.98
C GLY A 119 -4.18 -16.46 12.73
N ARG A 120 -2.86 -16.56 12.86
CA ARG A 120 -1.92 -16.51 11.73
C ARG A 120 -1.10 -17.80 11.61
N ASN A 121 -0.71 -18.12 10.39
CA ASN A 121 0.07 -19.31 10.04
C ASN A 121 1.48 -18.93 9.54
N VAL A 122 2.29 -19.93 9.19
CA VAL A 122 3.67 -19.72 8.74
C VAL A 122 3.76 -18.88 7.46
N TYR A 123 2.81 -19.03 6.52
CA TYR A 123 2.72 -18.19 5.32
C TYR A 123 2.66 -16.71 5.71
N TRP A 124 1.69 -16.39 6.58
CA TRP A 124 1.46 -15.01 7.00
C TRP A 124 2.65 -14.46 7.80
N ASN A 125 3.22 -15.25 8.71
CA ASN A 125 4.36 -14.85 9.52
C ASN A 125 5.58 -14.50 8.64
N VAL A 126 5.87 -15.31 7.64
CA VAL A 126 7.00 -15.09 6.71
C VAL A 126 6.71 -13.90 5.82
N ARG A 127 5.50 -13.80 5.25
CA ARG A 127 5.10 -12.68 4.39
C ARG A 127 5.22 -11.35 5.12
N LEU A 128 4.62 -11.21 6.31
CA LEU A 128 4.70 -9.98 7.08
C LEU A 128 6.14 -9.67 7.51
N ALA A 129 6.96 -10.69 7.82
CA ALA A 129 8.35 -10.46 8.18
C ALA A 129 9.17 -9.86 7.01
N VAL A 130 8.95 -10.35 5.79
CA VAL A 130 9.58 -9.78 4.58
C VAL A 130 9.08 -8.35 4.33
N GLU A 131 7.77 -8.12 4.35
CA GLU A 131 7.20 -6.78 4.13
C GLU A 131 7.69 -5.77 5.18
N ALA A 132 7.69 -6.14 6.47
CA ALA A 132 8.19 -5.30 7.56
C ALA A 132 9.70 -5.03 7.47
N ALA A 133 10.48 -6.03 7.01
CA ALA A 133 11.89 -5.88 6.78
C ALA A 133 12.17 -4.89 5.64
N GLN A 134 11.49 -5.04 4.50
CA GLN A 134 11.62 -4.13 3.37
C GLN A 134 11.17 -2.70 3.71
N GLU A 135 10.07 -2.54 4.46
CA GLU A 135 9.62 -1.23 4.93
C GLU A 135 10.69 -0.54 5.80
N SER A 136 11.38 -1.29 6.66
CA SER A 136 12.45 -0.78 7.53
C SER A 136 13.69 -0.32 6.76
N LEU A 137 13.91 -0.87 5.57
CA LEU A 137 15.03 -0.53 4.69
C LEU A 137 14.71 0.61 3.72
N TYR A 138 13.44 0.98 3.58
CA TYR A 138 13.04 2.03 2.66
C TYR A 138 13.73 3.35 3.01
N SER A 139 14.34 3.97 2.00
CA SER A 139 14.87 5.31 2.13
C SER A 139 14.67 6.10 0.84
N PHE A 140 14.30 7.37 0.97
CA PHE A 140 14.15 8.29 -0.15
C PHE A 140 15.20 9.40 -0.02
N THR A 141 16.39 9.15 -0.59
CA THR A 141 17.58 10.01 -0.41
C THR A 141 18.08 10.62 -1.72
N GLN A 142 17.36 10.44 -2.82
CA GLN A 142 17.80 10.88 -4.16
C GLN A 142 18.04 12.39 -4.26
N PHE A 143 17.32 13.19 -3.47
CA PHE A 143 17.49 14.65 -3.41
C PHE A 143 18.44 15.11 -2.29
N LYS A 144 18.96 14.19 -1.46
CA LYS A 144 19.95 14.52 -0.43
C LYS A 144 21.35 14.54 -1.05
N ARG A 145 22.06 15.66 -0.85
CA ARG A 145 23.47 15.79 -1.24
C ARG A 145 24.37 14.85 -0.45
N VAL A 146 24.16 14.78 0.87
CA VAL A 146 24.88 13.87 1.75
C VAL A 146 24.08 12.59 1.87
N LYS A 147 24.64 11.50 1.35
CA LYS A 147 24.08 10.16 1.47
C LYS A 147 24.83 9.42 2.57
N THR A 148 24.11 8.69 3.41
CA THR A 148 24.72 7.83 4.40
C THR A 148 25.29 6.60 3.70
N GLU A 149 26.60 6.41 3.74
CA GLU A 149 27.23 5.19 3.23
C GLU A 149 27.12 4.08 4.27
N ILE A 150 26.51 2.96 3.90
CA ILE A 150 26.46 1.76 4.73
C ILE A 150 27.61 0.85 4.33
N ARG A 151 28.68 0.84 5.14
CA ARG A 151 29.92 0.10 4.81
C ARG A 151 29.74 -1.43 4.74
N ARG A 152 28.79 -1.98 5.50
CA ARG A 152 28.43 -3.41 5.51
C ARG A 152 26.93 -3.57 5.59
N GLU A 153 26.28 -3.60 4.44
CA GLU A 153 24.84 -3.78 4.34
C GLU A 153 24.42 -5.21 4.72
N LEU A 154 23.28 -5.34 5.41
CA LEU A 154 22.59 -6.60 5.57
C LEU A 154 22.00 -7.01 4.21
N ARG A 155 22.60 -8.01 3.58
CA ARG A 155 22.25 -8.43 2.21
C ARG A 155 21.22 -9.53 2.18
N LYS A 156 21.20 -10.40 3.20
CA LYS A 156 20.35 -11.61 3.21
C LYS A 156 19.77 -11.91 4.59
N ILE A 157 18.48 -12.27 4.63
CA ILE A 157 17.85 -12.86 5.82
C ILE A 157 17.31 -14.25 5.44
N VAL A 158 17.66 -15.26 6.22
CA VAL A 158 17.10 -16.60 6.09
C VAL A 158 16.08 -16.82 7.21
N PHE A 159 14.82 -17.03 6.86
CA PHE A 159 13.77 -17.34 7.84
C PHE A 159 13.70 -18.84 8.10
N ASN A 160 13.68 -19.23 9.37
CA ASN A 160 13.46 -20.62 9.74
C ASN A 160 11.96 -20.93 9.81
N VAL A 161 11.55 -22.05 9.21
CA VAL A 161 10.21 -22.62 9.39
C VAL A 161 10.25 -23.79 10.37
N PRO A 162 9.26 -23.96 11.27
CA PRO A 162 9.21 -25.05 12.24
C PRO A 162 9.26 -26.45 11.62
N MET A 163 8.52 -26.68 10.53
CA MET A 163 8.39 -28.00 9.90
C MET A 163 8.87 -27.98 8.45
N ARG A 164 9.57 -29.03 8.01
CA ARG A 164 10.05 -29.16 6.63
C ARG A 164 8.93 -29.06 5.57
N ARG A 165 7.72 -29.56 5.90
CA ARG A 165 6.54 -29.48 5.00
C ARG A 165 6.05 -28.05 4.75
N GLU A 166 6.45 -27.09 5.58
CA GLU A 166 6.07 -25.67 5.46
C GLU A 166 6.97 -24.89 4.48
N LEU A 167 8.06 -25.50 3.99
CA LEU A 167 9.01 -24.83 3.09
C LEU A 167 8.35 -24.28 1.82
N PRO A 168 7.57 -25.05 1.04
CA PRO A 168 6.98 -24.52 -0.19
C PRO A 168 6.01 -23.35 0.08
N LEU A 169 5.24 -23.45 1.17
CA LEU A 169 4.31 -22.41 1.57
C LEU A 169 5.06 -21.12 1.99
N ALA A 170 6.17 -21.24 2.69
CA ALA A 170 7.01 -20.12 3.09
C ALA A 170 7.82 -19.52 1.91
N GLU A 171 8.21 -20.33 0.92
CA GLU A 171 8.81 -19.85 -0.33
C GLU A 171 7.81 -19.00 -1.12
N SER A 172 6.56 -19.47 -1.25
CA SER A 172 5.47 -18.68 -1.84
C SER A 172 5.21 -17.39 -1.05
N ALA A 173 5.25 -17.43 0.29
CA ALA A 173 5.13 -16.24 1.13
C ALA A 173 6.21 -15.19 0.82
N ILE A 174 7.47 -15.62 0.62
CA ILE A 174 8.57 -14.72 0.22
C ILE A 174 8.29 -14.13 -1.16
N GLN A 175 7.89 -14.94 -2.14
CA GLN A 175 7.58 -14.46 -3.50
C GLN A 175 6.48 -13.38 -3.47
N HIS A 176 5.37 -13.65 -2.77
CA HIS A 176 4.26 -12.70 -2.63
C HIS A 176 4.70 -11.43 -1.89
N ALA A 177 5.42 -11.57 -0.79
CA ALA A 177 5.88 -10.42 -0.02
C ALA A 177 6.87 -9.53 -0.78
N MET A 178 7.74 -10.13 -1.59
CA MET A 178 8.70 -9.40 -2.42
C MET A 178 7.98 -8.57 -3.48
N ALA A 179 7.04 -9.18 -4.22
CA ALA A 179 6.26 -8.45 -5.22
C ALA A 179 5.46 -7.30 -4.60
N ILE A 180 4.81 -7.54 -3.46
CA ILE A 180 4.08 -6.51 -2.71
C ILE A 180 5.02 -5.40 -2.23
N SER A 181 6.17 -5.75 -1.66
CA SER A 181 7.15 -4.78 -1.16
C SER A 181 7.75 -3.94 -2.29
N ASN A 182 7.99 -4.53 -3.46
CA ASN A 182 8.45 -3.83 -4.64
C ASN A 182 7.39 -2.85 -5.15
N GLY A 183 6.12 -3.26 -5.18
CA GLY A 183 4.99 -2.38 -5.49
C GLY A 183 4.88 -1.21 -4.50
N ILE A 184 4.91 -1.49 -3.19
CA ILE A 184 4.91 -0.48 -2.13
C ILE A 184 6.06 0.51 -2.29
N LYS A 185 7.27 0.01 -2.59
CA LYS A 185 8.45 0.86 -2.79
C LYS A 185 8.21 1.85 -3.93
N GLU A 186 7.75 1.39 -5.09
CA GLU A 186 7.46 2.28 -6.22
C GLU A 186 6.34 3.28 -5.90
N THR A 187 5.27 2.83 -5.25
CA THR A 187 4.20 3.72 -4.78
C THR A 187 4.77 4.84 -3.91
N LYS A 188 5.66 4.51 -2.96
CA LYS A 188 6.30 5.48 -2.08
C LYS A 188 7.26 6.40 -2.85
N ASP A 189 8.01 5.89 -3.80
CA ASP A 189 8.96 6.68 -4.59
C ASP A 189 8.24 7.70 -5.49
N LEU A 190 7.13 7.30 -6.14
CA LEU A 190 6.29 8.22 -6.90
C LEU A 190 5.67 9.28 -6.00
N ALA A 191 5.06 8.88 -4.88
CA ALA A 191 4.39 9.79 -3.97
C ALA A 191 5.34 10.74 -3.21
N ASN A 192 6.57 10.31 -2.91
CA ASN A 192 7.57 11.14 -2.25
C ASN A 192 8.25 12.12 -3.23
N MET A 193 8.19 11.85 -4.53
CA MET A 193 8.67 12.75 -5.59
C MET A 193 7.98 14.12 -5.49
N PRO A 194 8.70 15.24 -5.61
CA PRO A 194 8.09 16.55 -5.52
C PRO A 194 7.28 16.87 -6.79
N PRO A 195 6.24 17.72 -6.69
CA PRO A 195 5.30 17.97 -7.78
C PRO A 195 5.93 18.67 -8.98
N ASN A 196 7.04 19.39 -8.78
CA ASN A 196 7.82 19.98 -9.87
C ASN A 196 8.58 18.94 -10.73
N ILE A 197 8.59 17.66 -10.32
CA ILE A 197 9.16 16.54 -11.08
C ILE A 197 8.05 15.56 -11.44
N CYS A 198 7.26 15.13 -10.45
CA CYS A 198 6.15 14.20 -10.65
C CYS A 198 4.91 14.95 -11.16
N THR A 199 4.94 15.41 -12.40
CA THR A 199 3.79 15.99 -13.11
C THR A 199 2.89 14.89 -13.71
N PRO A 200 1.69 15.22 -14.25
CA PRO A 200 0.84 14.21 -14.90
C PRO A 200 1.57 13.50 -16.05
N ARG A 201 2.40 14.24 -16.80
CA ARG A 201 3.27 13.65 -17.83
C ARG A 201 4.25 12.64 -17.26
N TYR A 202 4.86 12.93 -16.11
CA TYR A 202 5.78 12.01 -15.45
C TYR A 202 5.09 10.69 -15.05
N LEU A 203 3.84 10.75 -14.58
CA LEU A 203 3.05 9.53 -14.31
C LEU A 203 2.80 8.72 -15.58
N ALA A 204 2.50 9.40 -16.69
CA ALA A 204 2.32 8.76 -17.99
C ALA A 204 3.61 8.10 -18.50
N ASP A 205 4.75 8.79 -18.38
CA ASP A 205 6.05 8.22 -18.73
C ASP A 205 6.37 7.00 -17.87
N LYS A 206 6.08 7.04 -16.56
CA LYS A 206 6.26 5.89 -15.67
C LYS A 206 5.40 4.70 -16.07
N ALA A 207 4.14 4.92 -16.45
CA ALA A 207 3.28 3.84 -16.93
C ALA A 207 3.86 3.14 -18.18
N ILE A 208 4.40 3.91 -19.11
CA ILE A 208 5.06 3.40 -20.32
C ILE A 208 6.34 2.63 -19.94
N GLU A 209 7.20 3.20 -19.08
CA GLU A 209 8.42 2.54 -18.60
C GLU A 209 8.13 1.20 -17.89
N LEU A 210 7.05 1.14 -17.11
CA LEU A 210 6.63 -0.09 -16.45
C LEU A 210 6.22 -1.15 -17.48
N ALA A 211 5.44 -0.78 -18.49
CA ALA A 211 5.05 -1.71 -19.56
C ALA A 211 6.25 -2.20 -20.38
N GLN A 212 7.27 -1.37 -20.57
CA GLN A 212 8.53 -1.78 -21.22
C GLN A 212 9.38 -2.73 -20.36
N SER A 213 9.15 -2.73 -19.03
CA SER A 213 9.90 -3.58 -18.10
C SER A 213 9.34 -5.01 -17.99
N TYR A 214 8.12 -5.24 -18.49
CA TYR A 214 7.41 -6.51 -18.38
C TYR A 214 6.64 -6.82 -19.67
N ASP A 215 7.01 -7.90 -20.37
CA ASP A 215 6.34 -8.32 -21.60
C ASP A 215 4.83 -8.63 -21.41
N SER A 216 4.41 -8.90 -20.17
CA SER A 216 3.00 -9.15 -19.80
C SER A 216 2.16 -7.88 -19.64
N LEU A 217 2.77 -6.70 -19.74
CA LEU A 217 2.11 -5.41 -19.61
C LEU A 217 2.09 -4.66 -20.94
N ASN A 218 0.96 -4.00 -21.21
CA ASN A 218 0.84 -3.00 -22.26
C ASN A 218 0.41 -1.67 -21.63
N SER A 219 0.84 -0.53 -22.18
CA SER A 219 0.35 0.77 -21.72
C SER A 219 -0.01 1.70 -22.87
N HIS A 220 -1.13 2.41 -22.70
CA HIS A 220 -1.55 3.50 -23.56
C HIS A 220 -1.90 4.73 -22.73
N VAL A 221 -1.73 5.91 -23.32
CA VAL A 221 -1.98 7.20 -22.65
C VAL A 221 -3.07 7.93 -23.42
N VAL A 222 -4.04 8.46 -22.69
CA VAL A 222 -5.07 9.37 -23.19
C VAL A 222 -4.66 10.80 -22.82
N ASP A 223 -4.43 11.64 -23.82
CA ASP A 223 -4.11 13.07 -23.66
C ASP A 223 -5.36 13.96 -23.63
N GLU A 224 -5.19 15.26 -23.38
CA GLU A 224 -6.32 16.21 -23.32
C GLU A 224 -7.10 16.30 -24.64
N GLN A 225 -6.43 16.17 -25.80
CA GLN A 225 -7.10 16.21 -27.09
C GLN A 225 -8.04 15.00 -27.27
N GLN A 226 -7.59 13.83 -26.83
CA GLN A 226 -8.41 12.62 -26.83
C GLN A 226 -9.51 12.70 -25.78
N MET A 227 -9.25 13.24 -24.59
CA MET A 227 -10.26 13.50 -23.56
C MET A 227 -11.39 14.41 -24.08
N GLU A 228 -11.04 15.46 -24.84
CA GLU A 228 -12.03 16.37 -25.43
C GLU A 228 -12.93 15.64 -26.43
N LYS A 229 -12.35 14.82 -27.32
CA LYS A 229 -13.10 13.97 -28.27
C LYS A 229 -13.98 12.94 -27.57
N LEU A 230 -13.56 12.46 -26.40
CA LEU A 230 -14.30 11.52 -25.56
C LEU A 230 -15.38 12.21 -24.72
N GLY A 231 -15.42 13.55 -24.67
CA GLY A 231 -16.37 14.30 -23.87
C GLY A 231 -16.06 14.32 -22.37
N MET A 232 -14.80 14.08 -21.97
CA MET A 232 -14.35 14.08 -20.57
C MET A 232 -14.17 15.53 -20.05
N LYS A 233 -15.22 16.35 -20.15
CA LYS A 233 -15.12 17.79 -19.84
C LYS A 233 -15.01 18.07 -18.33
N SER A 234 -15.45 17.14 -17.48
CA SER A 234 -15.27 17.26 -16.03
C SER A 234 -13.79 17.11 -15.66
N TYR A 235 -13.11 16.13 -16.28
CA TYR A 235 -11.68 15.93 -16.15
C TYR A 235 -10.87 17.15 -16.64
N LEU A 236 -11.17 17.62 -17.86
CA LEU A 236 -10.48 18.76 -18.50
C LEU A 236 -10.68 20.08 -17.74
N ALA A 237 -11.84 20.28 -17.10
CA ALA A 237 -12.07 21.48 -16.30
C ALA A 237 -11.08 21.59 -15.13
N VAL A 238 -10.72 20.46 -14.52
CA VAL A 238 -9.78 20.43 -13.39
C VAL A 238 -8.36 20.81 -13.82
N SER A 239 -7.90 20.36 -14.98
CA SER A 239 -6.54 20.67 -15.48
C SER A 239 -6.40 22.07 -16.04
N GLN A 240 -7.51 22.72 -16.41
CA GLN A 240 -7.52 23.98 -17.16
C GLN A 240 -6.74 25.14 -16.50
N GLY A 241 -6.58 25.09 -15.17
CA GLY A 241 -5.81 26.07 -14.41
C GLY A 241 -4.29 25.87 -14.44
N SER A 242 -3.82 24.66 -14.79
CA SER A 242 -2.39 24.32 -14.83
C SER A 242 -1.77 24.54 -16.21
N ARG A 243 -0.44 24.67 -16.24
CA ARG A 243 0.37 24.54 -17.47
C ARG A 243 0.74 23.09 -17.78
N ASN A 244 0.66 22.21 -16.80
CA ASN A 244 0.85 20.79 -17.00
C ASN A 244 -0.45 20.20 -17.55
N GLU A 245 -0.40 19.67 -18.77
CA GLU A 245 -1.53 18.96 -19.37
C GLU A 245 -1.90 17.73 -18.55
N ALA A 246 -3.19 17.38 -18.57
CA ALA A 246 -3.70 16.17 -17.97
C ALA A 246 -3.41 14.94 -18.84
N PHE A 247 -3.12 13.81 -18.18
CA PHE A 247 -2.86 12.53 -18.84
C PHE A 247 -3.51 11.40 -18.07
N MET A 248 -4.31 10.58 -18.76
CA MET A 248 -4.84 9.35 -18.20
C MET A 248 -4.07 8.16 -18.77
N SER A 249 -3.33 7.46 -17.92
CA SER A 249 -2.57 6.28 -18.34
C SER A 249 -3.37 5.02 -18.08
N ILE A 250 -3.37 4.09 -19.03
CA ILE A 250 -3.98 2.79 -18.90
C ILE A 250 -2.87 1.75 -19.02
N ILE A 251 -2.79 0.84 -18.06
CA ILE A 251 -1.84 -0.26 -17.98
C ILE A 251 -2.66 -1.55 -18.01
N GLU A 252 -2.50 -2.36 -19.05
CA GLU A 252 -3.23 -3.60 -19.24
C GLU A 252 -2.32 -4.79 -18.95
N PHE A 253 -2.77 -5.67 -18.06
CA PHE A 253 -2.22 -6.99 -17.81
C PHE A 253 -3.25 -8.04 -18.22
N LYS A 254 -2.93 -8.88 -19.21
CA LYS A 254 -3.83 -9.92 -19.73
C LYS A 254 -3.16 -11.28 -19.62
N ASN A 255 -3.53 -12.03 -18.59
CA ASN A 255 -2.94 -13.34 -18.31
C ASN A 255 -3.97 -14.37 -17.82
N ASN A 256 -5.27 -14.08 -17.96
CA ASN A 256 -6.28 -15.09 -17.65
C ASN A 256 -6.25 -16.21 -18.72
N PRO A 257 -6.26 -17.49 -18.33
CA PRO A 257 -6.38 -18.61 -19.27
C PRO A 257 -7.66 -18.60 -20.11
N ASP A 258 -8.73 -18.01 -19.59
CA ASP A 258 -9.98 -17.81 -20.32
C ASP A 258 -9.92 -16.50 -21.12
N PRO A 259 -9.99 -16.55 -22.48
CA PRO A 259 -9.92 -15.36 -23.32
C PRO A 259 -11.12 -14.41 -23.15
N ASP A 260 -12.25 -14.92 -22.66
CA ASP A 260 -13.48 -14.15 -22.43
C ASP A 260 -13.57 -13.60 -20.99
N ALA A 261 -12.54 -13.85 -20.16
CA ALA A 261 -12.52 -13.39 -18.78
C ALA A 261 -12.51 -11.85 -18.70
N LYS A 262 -13.55 -11.31 -18.07
CA LYS A 262 -13.69 -9.88 -17.81
C LYS A 262 -12.58 -9.37 -16.88
N PRO A 263 -12.07 -8.14 -17.10
CA PRO A 263 -10.99 -7.60 -16.29
C PRO A 263 -11.47 -7.08 -14.94
N ILE A 264 -10.56 -7.08 -13.97
CA ILE A 264 -10.63 -6.26 -12.76
C ILE A 264 -9.96 -4.92 -13.09
N VAL A 265 -10.66 -3.80 -12.88
CA VAL A 265 -10.12 -2.46 -13.17
C VAL A 265 -9.83 -1.73 -11.87
N LEU A 266 -8.64 -1.15 -11.76
CA LEU A 266 -8.20 -0.32 -10.65
C LEU A 266 -8.04 1.12 -11.14
N VAL A 267 -8.73 2.09 -10.54
CA VAL A 267 -8.70 3.50 -10.98
C VAL A 267 -8.10 4.38 -9.88
N GLY A 268 -6.93 4.95 -10.11
CA GLY A 268 -6.22 5.74 -9.11
C GLY A 268 -6.35 7.24 -9.36
N LYS A 269 -6.82 8.00 -8.35
CA LYS A 269 -6.74 9.47 -8.34
C LYS A 269 -5.26 9.89 -8.47
N GLY A 270 -4.95 10.69 -9.48
CA GLY A 270 -3.58 11.11 -9.83
C GLY A 270 -3.36 12.62 -9.80
N LEU A 271 -3.86 13.32 -8.78
CA LEU A 271 -3.64 14.76 -8.64
C LEU A 271 -2.20 15.00 -8.19
N THR A 272 -1.32 15.36 -9.12
CA THR A 272 0.12 15.48 -8.83
C THR A 272 0.45 16.64 -7.91
N PHE A 273 -0.41 17.66 -7.92
CA PHE A 273 -0.49 18.67 -6.90
C PHE A 273 -1.92 19.19 -6.85
N ASP A 274 -2.40 19.44 -5.63
CA ASP A 274 -3.72 20.00 -5.38
C ASP A 274 -3.62 21.23 -4.48
N SER A 275 -3.72 22.41 -5.07
CA SER A 275 -3.82 23.65 -4.29
C SER A 275 -5.27 23.97 -3.89
N GLY A 276 -6.24 23.19 -4.39
CA GLY A 276 -7.69 23.46 -4.32
C GLY A 276 -8.26 24.34 -5.42
N GLY A 277 -7.45 24.72 -6.42
CA GLY A 277 -7.88 25.62 -7.48
C GLY A 277 -8.26 27.02 -6.98
N ILE A 278 -9.39 27.56 -7.44
CA ILE A 278 -9.93 28.86 -6.99
C ILE A 278 -10.40 28.80 -5.52
N SER A 279 -10.93 27.67 -5.07
CA SER A 279 -11.20 27.33 -3.68
C SER A 279 -9.90 26.98 -2.92
N LEU A 280 -8.94 27.90 -2.95
CA LEU A 280 -7.56 27.71 -2.52
C LEU A 280 -7.44 27.20 -1.08
N LYS A 281 -6.66 26.13 -0.88
CA LYS A 281 -6.32 25.60 0.44
C LYS A 281 -5.47 26.61 1.26
N PRO A 282 -5.51 26.56 2.60
CA PRO A 282 -4.54 27.27 3.43
C PRO A 282 -3.10 26.85 3.12
N GLY A 283 -2.14 27.78 3.24
CA GLY A 283 -0.73 27.48 2.94
C GLY A 283 -0.08 26.47 3.88
N ALA A 284 -0.57 26.34 5.12
CA ALA A 284 -0.02 25.40 6.09
C ALA A 284 -0.28 23.95 5.68
N GLY A 285 0.79 23.17 5.48
CA GLY A 285 0.71 21.75 5.10
C GLY A 285 0.38 21.50 3.62
N MET A 286 0.25 22.54 2.79
CA MET A 286 -0.03 22.40 1.35
C MET A 286 1.06 21.62 0.61
N ASP A 287 2.29 21.58 1.13
CA ASP A 287 3.38 20.76 0.58
C ASP A 287 3.07 19.24 0.60
N GLU A 288 2.14 18.81 1.44
CA GLU A 288 1.65 17.43 1.49
C GLU A 288 0.67 17.09 0.37
N MET A 289 0.14 18.08 -0.36
CA MET A 289 -0.75 17.85 -1.49
C MET A 289 -0.03 17.29 -2.72
N LYS A 290 1.30 17.11 -2.65
CA LYS A 290 2.02 16.21 -3.58
C LYS A 290 1.61 14.74 -3.41
N TYR A 291 1.06 14.35 -2.26
CA TYR A 291 0.55 13.00 -2.00
C TYR A 291 -0.85 12.79 -2.58
N ASP A 292 -1.43 13.78 -3.24
CA ASP A 292 -2.80 13.69 -3.76
C ASP A 292 -2.94 12.84 -5.04
N MET A 293 -1.81 12.27 -5.48
CA MET A 293 -1.67 11.27 -6.51
C MET A 293 -1.40 9.86 -5.95
N CYS A 294 -1.48 9.65 -4.63
CA CYS A 294 -1.22 8.35 -4.00
C CYS A 294 -2.17 7.25 -4.49
N GLY A 295 -3.36 7.59 -4.98
CA GLY A 295 -4.27 6.64 -5.62
C GLY A 295 -3.65 6.05 -6.89
N ALA A 296 -3.20 6.91 -7.81
CA ALA A 296 -2.47 6.51 -9.01
C ALA A 296 -1.15 5.80 -8.67
N ALA A 297 -0.39 6.30 -7.69
CA ALA A 297 0.84 5.64 -7.23
C ALA A 297 0.55 4.20 -6.76
N THR A 298 -0.55 3.99 -6.03
CA THR A 298 -0.97 2.66 -5.57
C THR A 298 -1.29 1.76 -6.75
N VAL A 299 -2.09 2.24 -7.71
CA VAL A 299 -2.43 1.45 -8.90
C VAL A 299 -1.16 1.03 -9.65
N TYR A 300 -0.21 1.96 -9.84
CA TYR A 300 1.10 1.65 -10.42
C TYR A 300 1.84 0.53 -9.66
N GLY A 301 1.92 0.65 -8.33
CA GLY A 301 2.55 -0.35 -7.48
C GLY A 301 1.87 -1.72 -7.54
N VAL A 302 0.54 -1.75 -7.63
CA VAL A 302 -0.24 -3.00 -7.80
C VAL A 302 0.02 -3.62 -9.17
N MET A 303 0.02 -2.84 -10.26
CA MET A 303 0.31 -3.37 -11.60
C MET A 303 1.71 -3.98 -11.68
N LYS A 304 2.70 -3.36 -11.04
CA LYS A 304 4.04 -3.94 -10.89
C LYS A 304 4.00 -5.28 -10.15
N ALA A 305 3.34 -5.33 -8.99
CA ALA A 305 3.25 -6.56 -8.20
C ALA A 305 2.52 -7.69 -8.96
N VAL A 306 1.46 -7.36 -9.70
CA VAL A 306 0.72 -8.34 -10.53
C VAL A 306 1.59 -8.90 -11.64
N ALA A 307 2.37 -8.05 -12.32
CA ALA A 307 3.31 -8.49 -13.35
C ALA A 307 4.42 -9.39 -12.79
N GLU A 308 4.98 -9.03 -11.62
CA GLU A 308 6.01 -9.85 -10.92
C GLU A 308 5.46 -11.21 -10.47
N LEU A 309 4.18 -11.27 -10.08
CA LEU A 309 3.52 -12.51 -9.66
C LEU A 309 2.96 -13.32 -10.82
N ASN A 310 2.83 -12.73 -12.00
CA ASN A 310 2.23 -13.32 -13.19
C ASN A 310 0.88 -14.02 -12.88
N LEU A 311 -0.01 -13.32 -12.17
CA LEU A 311 -1.29 -13.88 -11.71
C LEU A 311 -2.17 -14.30 -12.91
N PRO A 312 -2.97 -15.37 -12.82
CA PRO A 312 -3.85 -15.82 -13.90
C PRO A 312 -5.13 -14.97 -13.99
N LEU A 313 -4.99 -13.65 -14.11
CA LEU A 313 -6.07 -12.67 -14.12
C LEU A 313 -5.90 -11.66 -15.25
N ASN A 314 -7.00 -11.00 -15.61
CA ASN A 314 -6.98 -9.79 -16.44
C ASN A 314 -7.13 -8.60 -15.49
N VAL A 315 -6.15 -7.69 -15.47
CA VAL A 315 -6.14 -6.51 -14.60
C VAL A 315 -5.81 -5.27 -15.43
N ILE A 316 -6.59 -4.22 -15.26
CA ILE A 316 -6.35 -2.92 -15.90
C ILE A 316 -6.13 -1.88 -14.81
N GLY A 317 -4.98 -1.22 -14.83
CA GLY A 317 -4.68 -0.08 -13.97
C GLY A 317 -4.86 1.24 -14.71
N VAL A 318 -5.65 2.15 -14.16
CA VAL A 318 -5.84 3.51 -14.69
C VAL A 318 -5.22 4.53 -13.75
N LEU A 319 -4.31 5.35 -14.26
CA LEU A 319 -3.70 6.46 -13.55
C LEU A 319 -4.32 7.76 -14.06
N ALA A 320 -5.22 8.36 -13.28
CA ALA A 320 -5.92 9.57 -13.65
C ALA A 320 -5.09 10.83 -13.30
N GLY A 321 -4.03 11.07 -14.07
CA GLY A 321 -3.05 12.15 -13.86
C GLY A 321 -3.56 13.55 -14.20
N CYS A 322 -3.62 14.44 -13.21
CA CYS A 322 -4.07 15.83 -13.37
C CYS A 322 -3.36 16.73 -12.35
N GLU A 323 -3.45 18.05 -12.50
CA GLU A 323 -2.93 19.02 -11.54
C GLU A 323 -3.93 20.16 -11.33
N ASN A 324 -4.30 20.44 -10.08
CA ASN A 324 -5.33 21.43 -9.75
C ASN A 324 -4.70 22.72 -9.19
N LEU A 325 -4.71 23.79 -10.00
CA LEU A 325 -4.08 25.08 -9.70
C LEU A 325 -5.04 26.25 -9.95
N PRO A 326 -4.96 27.35 -9.17
CA PRO A 326 -5.62 28.60 -9.53
C PRO A 326 -4.96 29.21 -10.77
N GLY A 327 -5.75 29.87 -11.60
CA GLY A 327 -5.25 30.57 -12.78
C GLY A 327 -6.36 31.36 -13.46
N GLY A 328 -5.99 32.23 -14.41
CA GLY A 328 -6.98 32.99 -15.18
C GLY A 328 -7.89 32.11 -16.05
N ASN A 329 -7.46 30.88 -16.34
CA ASN A 329 -8.22 29.87 -17.10
C ASN A 329 -8.80 28.77 -16.21
N ALA A 330 -8.62 28.83 -14.88
CA ALA A 330 -9.12 27.79 -14.00
C ALA A 330 -10.66 27.78 -13.97
N TYR A 331 -11.24 26.59 -13.86
CA TYR A 331 -12.65 26.42 -13.52
C TYR A 331 -12.97 27.00 -12.13
N ARG A 332 -14.25 27.33 -11.89
CA ARG A 332 -14.69 28.16 -10.78
C ARG A 332 -15.88 27.54 -10.04
N PRO A 333 -16.07 27.88 -8.75
CA PRO A 333 -17.36 27.67 -8.09
C PRO A 333 -18.50 28.32 -8.87
N GLY A 334 -19.56 27.55 -9.15
CA GLY A 334 -20.72 27.91 -9.96
C GLY A 334 -20.66 27.43 -11.41
N ASP A 335 -19.51 26.97 -11.90
CA ASP A 335 -19.44 26.37 -13.24
C ASP A 335 -20.24 25.05 -13.27
N ILE A 336 -20.92 24.78 -14.39
CA ILE A 336 -21.64 23.52 -14.64
C ILE A 336 -20.91 22.75 -15.73
N LEU A 337 -20.47 21.54 -15.40
CA LEU A 337 -19.66 20.69 -16.26
C LEU A 337 -20.50 19.54 -16.81
N THR A 338 -20.40 19.23 -18.10
CA THR A 338 -20.96 17.99 -18.67
C THR A 338 -19.91 16.89 -18.61
N THR A 339 -20.15 15.88 -17.80
CA THR A 339 -19.29 14.69 -17.67
C THR A 339 -19.34 13.81 -18.92
N MET A 340 -18.41 12.87 -19.03
CA MET A 340 -18.38 11.86 -20.11
C MET A 340 -19.66 11.02 -20.16
N SER A 341 -20.33 10.81 -19.02
CA SER A 341 -21.59 10.05 -18.97
C SER A 341 -22.80 10.85 -19.48
N GLY A 342 -22.61 12.16 -19.73
CA GLY A 342 -23.66 13.10 -20.10
C GLY A 342 -24.33 13.80 -18.91
N LEU A 343 -24.06 13.37 -17.67
CA LEU A 343 -24.57 14.06 -16.47
C LEU A 343 -23.92 15.44 -16.34
N THR A 344 -24.71 16.41 -15.88
CA THR A 344 -24.25 17.75 -15.54
C THR A 344 -23.92 17.87 -14.06
N VAL A 345 -22.77 18.48 -13.75
CA VAL A 345 -22.28 18.66 -12.38
C VAL A 345 -22.04 20.14 -12.10
N GLU A 346 -22.75 20.69 -11.12
CA GLU A 346 -22.47 22.01 -10.56
C GLU A 346 -21.27 21.92 -9.62
N VAL A 347 -20.22 22.68 -9.93
CA VAL A 347 -19.02 22.76 -9.10
C VAL A 347 -19.25 23.81 -8.03
N LEU A 348 -19.47 23.41 -6.77
CA LEU A 348 -19.58 24.37 -5.67
C LEU A 348 -18.23 24.61 -4.96
N ASN A 349 -17.30 23.68 -5.12
CA ASN A 349 -15.95 23.78 -4.54
C ASN A 349 -14.92 23.13 -5.47
N THR A 350 -13.90 23.88 -5.89
CA THR A 350 -12.83 23.38 -6.77
C THR A 350 -11.77 22.58 -6.01
N ASP A 351 -11.86 22.49 -4.68
CA ASP A 351 -11.08 21.59 -3.81
C ASP A 351 -11.73 20.20 -3.66
N ALA A 352 -12.81 19.97 -4.41
CA ALA A 352 -13.43 18.67 -4.57
C ALA A 352 -13.24 18.18 -6.02
N GLU A 353 -12.02 18.33 -6.53
CA GLU A 353 -11.56 18.01 -7.88
C GLU A 353 -11.36 16.52 -8.13
N GLY A 354 -10.89 15.76 -7.13
CA GLY A 354 -10.55 14.35 -7.30
C GLY A 354 -11.72 13.52 -7.82
N ARG A 355 -12.93 13.81 -7.34
CA ARG A 355 -14.15 13.14 -7.81
C ARG A 355 -14.58 13.56 -9.22
N LEU A 356 -14.25 14.79 -9.65
CA LEU A 356 -14.52 15.30 -11.00
C LEU A 356 -13.60 14.67 -12.05
N VAL A 357 -12.35 14.38 -11.66
CA VAL A 357 -11.41 13.58 -12.45
C VAL A 357 -11.87 12.11 -12.50
N LEU A 358 -12.21 11.54 -11.35
CA LEU A 358 -12.60 10.13 -11.26
C LEU A 358 -13.92 9.81 -11.98
N CYS A 359 -14.93 10.69 -12.00
CA CYS A 359 -16.21 10.38 -12.64
C CYS A 359 -16.07 10.09 -14.15
N ASP A 360 -15.23 10.86 -14.83
CA ASP A 360 -14.96 10.65 -16.26
C ASP A 360 -14.10 9.39 -16.46
N ALA A 361 -13.11 9.12 -15.59
CA ALA A 361 -12.32 7.90 -15.64
C ALA A 361 -13.19 6.64 -15.38
N LEU A 362 -14.10 6.69 -14.42
CA LEU A 362 -15.08 5.64 -14.11
C LEU A 362 -16.04 5.40 -15.28
N THR A 363 -16.43 6.45 -16.00
CA THR A 363 -17.21 6.30 -17.23
C THR A 363 -16.37 5.71 -18.36
N TYR A 364 -15.11 6.14 -18.50
CA TYR A 364 -14.20 5.66 -19.54
C TYR A 364 -14.02 4.14 -19.49
N VAL A 365 -13.84 3.58 -18.29
CA VAL A 365 -13.54 2.16 -18.09
C VAL A 365 -14.71 1.22 -18.37
N GLU A 366 -15.93 1.73 -18.56
CA GLU A 366 -17.08 0.94 -19.04
C GLU A 366 -16.76 0.20 -20.34
N ARG A 367 -15.90 0.78 -21.19
CA ARG A 367 -15.49 0.19 -22.49
C ARG A 367 -14.79 -1.17 -22.36
N PHE A 368 -14.28 -1.50 -21.17
CA PHE A 368 -13.58 -2.75 -20.93
C PHE A 368 -14.50 -3.88 -20.45
N ASP A 369 -15.81 -3.63 -20.35
CA ASP A 369 -16.80 -4.57 -19.78
C ASP A 369 -16.29 -5.24 -18.49
N PRO A 370 -15.94 -4.44 -17.45
CA PRO A 370 -15.22 -4.95 -16.29
C PRO A 370 -16.10 -5.83 -15.41
N GLU A 371 -15.50 -6.85 -14.79
CA GLU A 371 -16.15 -7.65 -13.76
C GLU A 371 -16.36 -6.80 -12.49
N VAL A 372 -15.31 -6.05 -12.13
CA VAL A 372 -15.21 -5.21 -10.93
C VAL A 372 -14.36 -3.99 -11.24
N VAL A 373 -14.77 -2.84 -10.73
CA VAL A 373 -13.99 -1.59 -10.72
C VAL A 373 -13.75 -1.17 -9.27
N ILE A 374 -12.49 -0.89 -8.92
CA ILE A 374 -12.12 -0.37 -7.61
C ILE A 374 -11.38 0.93 -7.83
N ASP A 375 -11.94 2.05 -7.38
CA ASP A 375 -11.20 3.32 -7.37
C ASP A 375 -10.53 3.59 -6.02
N ILE A 376 -9.37 4.23 -6.09
CA ILE A 376 -8.49 4.50 -4.95
C ILE A 376 -8.09 5.96 -4.97
N ALA A 377 -8.41 6.69 -3.90
CA ALA A 377 -8.22 8.12 -3.88
C ALA A 377 -7.94 8.69 -2.50
N THR A 378 -7.02 9.65 -2.42
CA THR A 378 -6.91 10.61 -1.31
C THR A 378 -8.04 11.62 -1.46
N LEU A 379 -9.27 11.23 -1.10
CA LEU A 379 -10.44 11.94 -1.57
C LEU A 379 -10.97 12.97 -0.58
N THR A 380 -11.02 12.64 0.72
CA THR A 380 -11.66 13.53 1.70
C THR A 380 -10.92 13.66 3.01
N GLY A 381 -10.76 14.90 3.48
CA GLY A 381 -10.39 15.17 4.88
C GLY A 381 -11.43 14.62 5.87
N ALA A 382 -12.69 14.45 5.46
CA ALA A 382 -13.74 13.85 6.28
C ALA A 382 -13.45 12.38 6.62
N CYS A 383 -12.83 11.60 5.72
CA CYS A 383 -12.40 10.24 6.01
C CYS A 383 -11.32 10.22 7.10
N VAL A 384 -10.39 11.17 7.07
CA VAL A 384 -9.36 11.34 8.11
C VAL A 384 -10.00 11.64 9.47
N VAL A 385 -11.02 12.50 9.51
CA VAL A 385 -11.76 12.79 10.77
C VAL A 385 -12.47 11.53 11.29
N ALA A 386 -13.03 10.70 10.40
CA ALA A 386 -13.79 9.52 10.79
C ALA A 386 -12.93 8.32 11.22
N LEU A 387 -11.85 8.03 10.48
CA LEU A 387 -11.08 6.79 10.60
C LEU A 387 -9.59 7.00 10.94
N ALA A 388 -9.17 8.26 11.10
CA ALA A 388 -7.79 8.67 11.36
C ALA A 388 -6.81 8.05 10.34
N SER A 389 -5.57 7.82 10.75
CA SER A 389 -4.55 7.15 9.94
C SER A 389 -4.51 5.63 10.12
N VAL A 390 -5.60 5.05 10.64
CA VAL A 390 -5.66 3.62 10.96
C VAL A 390 -6.28 2.84 9.80
N ASN A 391 -7.52 3.18 9.43
CA ASN A 391 -8.29 2.47 8.40
C ASN A 391 -8.50 3.35 7.17
N SER A 392 -8.35 2.78 5.97
CA SER A 392 -8.89 3.38 4.76
C SER A 392 -10.42 3.29 4.78
N GLY A 393 -11.13 4.29 4.27
CA GLY A 393 -12.58 4.25 4.12
C GLY A 393 -12.97 3.36 2.94
N LEU A 394 -13.77 2.32 3.18
CA LEU A 394 -14.30 1.44 2.14
C LEU A 394 -15.77 1.74 1.88
N PHE A 395 -16.12 1.90 0.62
CA PHE A 395 -17.48 2.18 0.18
C PHE A 395 -17.85 1.23 -0.96
N SER A 396 -19.05 0.66 -0.91
CA SER A 396 -19.62 -0.09 -2.03
C SER A 396 -21.11 -0.30 -1.79
N PRO A 397 -21.96 -0.20 -2.82
CA PRO A 397 -23.36 -0.61 -2.75
C PRO A 397 -23.50 -2.15 -2.67
N LEU A 398 -22.45 -2.91 -3.01
CA LEU A 398 -22.46 -4.36 -3.09
C LEU A 398 -21.81 -4.98 -1.86
N ASN A 399 -22.60 -5.73 -1.09
CA ASN A 399 -22.12 -6.37 0.14
C ASN A 399 -21.00 -7.39 -0.12
N ASN A 400 -21.10 -8.18 -1.21
CA ASN A 400 -20.10 -9.21 -1.50
C ASN A 400 -18.73 -8.60 -1.80
N LEU A 401 -18.66 -7.61 -2.69
CA LEU A 401 -17.41 -6.92 -3.03
C LEU A 401 -16.81 -6.20 -1.82
N ALA A 402 -17.64 -5.54 -1.00
CA ALA A 402 -17.17 -4.91 0.23
C ALA A 402 -16.57 -5.95 1.20
N ASN A 403 -17.22 -7.11 1.35
CA ASN A 403 -16.73 -8.18 2.22
C ASN A 403 -15.42 -8.80 1.70
N GLU A 404 -15.28 -8.96 0.39
CA GLU A 404 -14.03 -9.44 -0.22
C GLU A 404 -12.85 -8.49 0.06
N LEU A 405 -13.07 -7.18 -0.08
CA LEU A 405 -12.05 -6.16 0.20
C LEU A 405 -11.75 -6.05 1.70
N GLN A 406 -12.76 -6.15 2.56
CA GLN A 406 -12.57 -6.18 4.01
C GLN A 406 -11.76 -7.42 4.43
N ASN A 407 -12.08 -8.60 3.88
CA ASN A 407 -11.32 -9.82 4.14
C ASN A 407 -9.87 -9.70 3.62
N ALA A 408 -9.65 -9.10 2.44
CA ALA A 408 -8.30 -8.85 1.94
C ALA A 408 -7.52 -7.87 2.83
N ALA A 409 -8.19 -6.83 3.36
CA ALA A 409 -7.61 -5.89 4.31
C ALA A 409 -7.17 -6.60 5.61
N ASP A 410 -8.01 -7.48 6.14
CA ASP A 410 -7.71 -8.26 7.34
C ASP A 410 -6.58 -9.27 7.09
N GLN A 411 -6.60 -9.98 5.95
CA GLN A 411 -5.55 -10.93 5.58
C GLN A 411 -4.18 -10.25 5.41
N SER A 412 -4.14 -9.08 4.79
CA SER A 412 -2.91 -8.32 4.51
C SER A 412 -2.43 -7.45 5.68
N ASN A 413 -3.25 -7.25 6.72
CA ASN A 413 -3.04 -6.26 7.78
C ASN A 413 -2.90 -4.82 7.23
N ASP A 414 -3.50 -4.55 6.06
CA ASP A 414 -3.67 -3.23 5.48
C ASP A 414 -5.14 -2.82 5.60
N LYS A 415 -5.48 -2.28 6.77
CA LYS A 415 -6.86 -2.19 7.25
C LYS A 415 -7.71 -1.21 6.47
N ALA A 416 -8.92 -1.63 6.15
CA ALA A 416 -10.01 -0.80 5.65
C ALA A 416 -11.23 -0.95 6.58
N TRP A 417 -12.16 -0.01 6.51
CA TRP A 417 -13.41 -0.11 7.24
C TRP A 417 -14.57 0.40 6.39
N ARG A 418 -15.63 -0.40 6.29
CA ARG A 418 -16.79 -0.04 5.47
C ARG A 418 -17.61 1.09 6.10
N LEU A 419 -17.93 2.08 5.29
CA LEU A 419 -18.86 3.17 5.61
C LEU A 419 -20.16 3.01 4.80
N PRO A 420 -21.30 3.54 5.29
CA PRO A 420 -22.60 3.37 4.64
C PRO A 420 -22.73 4.17 3.35
N MET A 421 -23.68 3.79 2.50
CA MET A 421 -24.03 4.45 1.23
C MET A 421 -25.55 4.45 0.99
N ASN A 422 -26.33 4.80 2.01
CA ASN A 422 -27.78 4.86 1.88
C ASN A 422 -28.23 5.99 0.93
N ASP A 423 -29.41 5.85 0.32
CA ASP A 423 -29.88 6.77 -0.71
C ASP A 423 -30.09 8.20 -0.21
N GLU A 424 -30.38 8.40 1.07
CA GLU A 424 -30.56 9.71 1.70
C GLU A 424 -29.30 10.59 1.62
N TYR A 425 -28.12 9.99 1.46
CA TYR A 425 -26.89 10.76 1.24
C TYR A 425 -26.83 11.35 -0.18
N ASN A 426 -27.51 10.76 -1.17
CA ASN A 426 -27.60 11.33 -2.52
C ASN A 426 -28.46 12.60 -2.55
N ASP A 427 -29.44 12.72 -1.65
CA ASP A 427 -30.26 13.93 -1.56
C ASP A 427 -29.44 15.18 -1.20
N LEU A 428 -28.31 15.00 -0.50
CA LEU A 428 -27.37 16.07 -0.17
C LEU A 428 -26.61 16.59 -1.40
N LEU A 429 -26.57 15.84 -2.50
CA LEU A 429 -25.89 16.21 -3.74
C LEU A 429 -26.84 16.86 -4.76
N LYS A 430 -28.10 17.14 -4.42
CA LYS A 430 -29.03 17.79 -5.35
C LYS A 430 -28.57 19.22 -5.67
N SER A 431 -28.56 19.55 -6.95
CA SER A 431 -28.40 20.92 -7.44
C SER A 431 -29.74 21.43 -7.97
N ASN A 432 -29.96 22.74 -7.90
CA ASN A 432 -31.10 23.40 -8.56
C ASN A 432 -30.86 23.66 -10.05
N PHE A 433 -29.61 23.52 -10.51
CA PHE A 433 -29.16 23.96 -11.84
C PHE A 433 -28.58 22.84 -12.70
N ALA A 434 -28.06 21.78 -12.05
CA ALA A 434 -27.46 20.62 -12.70
C ALA A 434 -28.04 19.32 -12.14
N ASP A 435 -27.68 18.18 -12.73
CA ASP A 435 -28.13 16.87 -12.24
C ASP A 435 -27.58 16.59 -10.82
N LEU A 436 -26.35 17.04 -10.54
CA LEU A 436 -25.66 16.84 -9.27
C LEU A 436 -24.82 18.08 -8.89
N ALA A 437 -24.65 18.34 -7.61
CA ALA A 437 -23.58 19.19 -7.09
C ALA A 437 -22.35 18.32 -6.74
N ASN A 438 -21.14 18.85 -6.90
CA ASN A 438 -19.93 18.08 -6.60
C ASN A 438 -19.67 17.90 -5.09
N VAL A 439 -20.38 18.59 -4.21
CA VAL A 439 -20.27 18.47 -2.75
C VAL A 439 -21.64 18.42 -2.08
N GLY A 440 -21.75 17.64 -0.99
CA GLY A 440 -22.98 17.50 -0.20
C GLY A 440 -22.97 18.23 1.15
N GLY A 441 -22.12 19.24 1.28
CA GLY A 441 -21.87 19.94 2.55
C GLY A 441 -20.84 19.25 3.46
N ARG A 442 -20.71 19.75 4.69
CA ARG A 442 -19.66 19.33 5.65
C ARG A 442 -19.91 17.95 6.28
N TRP A 443 -21.16 17.66 6.64
CA TRP A 443 -21.52 16.46 7.40
C TRP A 443 -21.62 15.25 6.47
N GLY A 444 -21.00 14.14 6.86
CA GLY A 444 -20.96 12.95 6.01
C GLY A 444 -20.12 13.13 4.73
N GLY A 445 -19.17 14.07 4.71
CA GLY A 445 -18.41 14.43 3.49
C GLY A 445 -17.71 13.27 2.78
N ALA A 446 -17.24 12.26 3.52
CA ALA A 446 -16.65 11.05 2.93
C ALA A 446 -17.72 10.18 2.22
N ILE A 447 -18.90 10.06 2.83
CA ILE A 447 -20.02 9.29 2.28
C ILE A 447 -20.58 9.99 1.05
N THR A 448 -20.82 11.31 1.11
CA THR A 448 -21.36 12.05 -0.04
C THR A 448 -20.37 12.10 -1.21
N ALA A 449 -19.05 12.05 -0.96
CA ALA A 449 -18.06 11.85 -2.01
C ALA A 449 -18.19 10.49 -2.70
N ALA A 450 -18.34 9.40 -1.93
CA ALA A 450 -18.57 8.08 -2.48
C ALA A 450 -19.91 7.99 -3.23
N CYS A 451 -20.98 8.60 -2.72
CA CYS A 451 -22.28 8.67 -3.39
C CYS A 451 -22.18 9.44 -4.72
N PHE A 452 -21.40 10.54 -4.78
CA PHE A 452 -21.13 11.24 -6.03
C PHE A 452 -20.50 10.28 -7.05
N LEU A 453 -19.45 9.53 -6.67
CA LEU A 453 -18.79 8.57 -7.55
C LEU A 453 -19.74 7.46 -8.03
N ALA A 454 -20.59 6.93 -7.13
CA ALA A 454 -21.52 5.84 -7.46
C ALA A 454 -22.52 6.18 -8.57
N ASN A 455 -22.76 7.47 -8.86
CA ASN A 455 -23.59 7.88 -9.98
C ASN A 455 -22.99 7.52 -11.36
N PHE A 456 -21.68 7.26 -11.42
CA PHE A 456 -20.92 6.98 -12.64
C PHE A 456 -20.52 5.50 -12.78
N THR A 457 -21.05 4.62 -11.92
CA THR A 457 -20.59 3.22 -11.80
C THR A 457 -21.72 2.22 -11.97
N LYS A 458 -22.85 2.63 -12.55
CA LYS A 458 -24.09 1.81 -12.59
C LYS A 458 -24.01 0.58 -13.49
N LYS A 459 -23.00 0.48 -14.37
CA LYS A 459 -22.88 -0.59 -15.38
C LYS A 459 -21.97 -1.76 -14.96
N TYR A 460 -21.37 -1.70 -13.77
CA TYR A 460 -20.43 -2.72 -13.28
C TYR A 460 -20.44 -2.80 -11.75
N ASN A 461 -19.81 -3.83 -11.20
CA ASN A 461 -19.60 -3.92 -9.76
C ASN A 461 -18.53 -2.92 -9.32
N TRP A 462 -18.79 -2.15 -8.28
CA TRP A 462 -17.89 -1.05 -7.90
C TRP A 462 -17.64 -0.95 -6.39
N ALA A 463 -16.42 -0.56 -6.04
CA ALA A 463 -16.04 -0.13 -4.70
C ALA A 463 -15.08 1.07 -4.76
N HIS A 464 -15.11 1.87 -3.71
CA HIS A 464 -14.21 3.01 -3.51
C HIS A 464 -13.40 2.86 -2.22
N LEU A 465 -12.11 3.15 -2.31
CA LEU A 465 -11.18 3.25 -1.19
C LEU A 465 -10.73 4.71 -1.01
N ASP A 466 -11.26 5.37 0.02
CA ASP A 466 -10.73 6.67 0.48
C ASP A 466 -9.50 6.42 1.37
N ILE A 467 -8.34 6.79 0.85
CA ILE A 467 -7.02 6.56 1.47
C ILE A 467 -6.41 7.84 2.02
N ALA A 468 -7.18 8.93 2.12
CA ALA A 468 -6.69 10.23 2.60
C ALA A 468 -5.99 10.14 3.97
N GLY A 469 -6.44 9.26 4.86
CA GLY A 469 -5.83 9.08 6.19
C GLY A 469 -4.61 8.15 6.20
N THR A 470 -4.50 7.25 5.23
CA THR A 470 -3.59 6.10 5.29
C THR A 470 -2.45 6.15 4.29
N ALA A 471 -2.55 6.99 3.26
CA ALA A 471 -1.60 7.07 2.15
C ALA A 471 -0.23 7.70 2.52
N TRP A 472 -0.18 8.60 3.51
CA TRP A 472 1.08 9.17 4.01
C TRP A 472 1.06 9.38 5.52
N LYS A 473 2.25 9.60 6.09
CA LYS A 473 2.48 10.02 7.47
C LYS A 473 2.92 11.48 7.51
N GLN A 474 2.66 12.12 8.64
CA GLN A 474 3.11 13.48 8.96
C GLN A 474 4.21 13.47 10.03
N GLY A 475 4.76 14.65 10.35
CA GLY A 475 5.73 14.81 11.44
C GLY A 475 7.12 14.28 11.11
N ALA A 476 7.80 13.68 12.09
CA ALA A 476 9.18 13.21 11.95
C ALA A 476 9.34 12.09 10.91
N ASP A 477 8.31 11.25 10.74
CA ASP A 477 8.27 10.15 9.77
C ASP A 477 7.51 10.55 8.49
N LYS A 478 7.49 11.84 8.13
CA LYS A 478 6.78 12.35 6.96
C LYS A 478 7.19 11.61 5.68
N GLY A 479 6.20 11.05 5.00
CA GLY A 479 6.43 10.23 3.81
C GLY A 479 5.23 9.36 3.46
N ALA A 480 5.13 8.96 2.20
CA ALA A 480 4.13 8.01 1.74
C ALA A 480 4.26 6.65 2.46
N THR A 481 3.14 5.96 2.68
CA THR A 481 3.09 4.62 3.29
C THR A 481 3.13 3.50 2.25
N GLY A 482 2.67 3.77 1.03
CA GLY A 482 2.45 2.77 -0.02
C GLY A 482 1.12 2.01 0.10
N ARG A 483 0.27 2.38 1.07
CA ARG A 483 -1.08 1.81 1.21
C ARG A 483 -2.00 2.37 0.11
N PRO A 484 -2.97 1.59 -0.42
CA PRO A 484 -3.35 0.24 -0.01
C PRO A 484 -2.81 -0.91 -0.91
N VAL A 485 -1.53 -0.89 -1.32
CA VAL A 485 -0.98 -1.94 -2.22
C VAL A 485 -1.14 -3.35 -1.64
N SER A 486 -0.83 -3.57 -0.36
CA SER A 486 -0.94 -4.91 0.26
C SER A 486 -2.38 -5.43 0.27
N LEU A 487 -3.38 -4.56 0.52
CA LEU A 487 -4.80 -4.91 0.45
C LEU A 487 -5.17 -5.35 -0.98
N LEU A 488 -4.86 -4.52 -1.97
CA LEU A 488 -5.28 -4.77 -3.36
C LEU A 488 -4.61 -6.00 -3.95
N VAL A 489 -3.32 -6.21 -3.69
CA VAL A 489 -2.64 -7.43 -4.14
C VAL A 489 -3.20 -8.66 -3.41
N GLN A 490 -3.55 -8.57 -2.13
CA GLN A 490 -4.23 -9.66 -1.43
C GLN A 490 -5.60 -9.97 -2.03
N PHE A 491 -6.38 -8.94 -2.39
CA PHE A 491 -7.65 -9.11 -3.10
C PHE A 491 -7.45 -9.86 -4.43
N LEU A 492 -6.45 -9.48 -5.22
CA LEU A 492 -6.13 -10.16 -6.48
C LEU A 492 -5.63 -11.59 -6.27
N LEU A 493 -4.81 -11.86 -5.24
CA LEU A 493 -4.39 -13.22 -4.88
C LEU A 493 -5.60 -14.10 -4.53
N ASN A 494 -6.59 -13.54 -3.82
CA ASN A 494 -7.84 -14.25 -3.51
C ASN A 494 -8.64 -14.55 -4.78
N ARG A 495 -8.77 -13.57 -5.69
CA ARG A 495 -9.45 -13.75 -6.99
C ARG A 495 -8.74 -14.75 -7.90
N ALA A 496 -7.42 -14.85 -7.79
CA ALA A 496 -6.61 -15.87 -8.46
C ALA A 496 -6.66 -17.26 -7.79
N ASN A 497 -7.47 -17.44 -6.74
CA ASN A 497 -7.59 -18.69 -5.97
C ASN A 497 -6.26 -19.21 -5.41
N VAL A 498 -5.35 -18.31 -5.05
CA VAL A 498 -4.08 -18.68 -4.41
C VAL A 498 -4.35 -19.25 -3.02
N LYS A 499 -3.77 -20.42 -2.72
CA LYS A 499 -3.87 -21.05 -1.40
C LYS A 499 -2.79 -20.51 -0.45
N PHE A 500 -3.17 -20.33 0.81
CA PHE A 500 -2.28 -19.77 1.85
C PHE A 500 -2.02 -20.76 2.99
N ASP A 501 -2.37 -22.01 2.80
CA ASP A 501 -2.30 -23.12 3.73
C ASP A 501 -1.82 -24.41 3.04
N ILE A 502 -1.47 -25.41 3.84
CA ILE A 502 -0.92 -26.71 3.39
C ILE A 502 -2.04 -27.71 3.13
#